data_AF-A0A7S4G4Q7-F1
#
_entry.id   AF-A0A7S4G4Q7-F1
#
_cell.length_a   1.000
_cell.length_b   1.000
_cell.length_c   1.000
_cell.angle_alpha   90.00
_cell.angle_beta   90.00
_cell.angle_gamma   90.00
#
_symmetry.space_group_name_H-M   'P 1'
#
loop_
_entity.id
_entity.type
_entity.pdbx_description
1 polymer ?
#
loop_
_entity_poly.entity_id
_entity_poly.type
_entity_poly.pdbx_seq_one_letter_code
_entity_poly.pdbx_strand_id
1 'polypeptide(L)'
;MINDTDHDIARWLECPRLNSQQVGKYLGEKRNKSVLRASLAMKDFKGMHLDESLRKCLATMQPVMTTSGTRRILKAFARRFCECNPTYFCEQVDEAAETAYLL
;
A
#
# COMPACT_ATOMS: atom_id res chain seq x y z
N MET A 1 16.82 -11.12 16.52
CA MET A 1 17.05 -9.66 16.55
C MET A 1 16.37 -9.09 15.33
N ILE A 2 15.47 -8.14 15.50
CA ILE A 2 15.04 -7.26 14.41
C ILE A 2 16.28 -6.42 14.11
N ASN A 3 16.88 -6.53 12.92
CA ASN A 3 17.78 -5.47 12.51
C ASN A 3 16.85 -4.27 12.25
N ASP A 4 17.17 -3.06 12.69
CA ASP A 4 16.31 -1.87 12.53
C ASP A 4 16.25 -1.39 11.05
N THR A 5 16.00 -2.33 10.14
CA THR A 5 15.83 -2.13 8.71
C THR A 5 14.35 -1.95 8.41
N ASP A 6 14.04 -1.20 7.36
CA ASP A 6 12.67 -0.96 6.92
C ASP A 6 11.86 -2.25 6.69
N HIS A 7 12.54 -3.34 6.29
CA HIS A 7 11.92 -4.64 6.03
C HIS A 7 11.51 -5.37 7.30
N ASP A 8 12.33 -5.32 8.35
CA ASP A 8 11.98 -5.97 9.62
C ASP A 8 10.89 -5.19 10.36
N ILE A 9 10.92 -3.85 10.30
CA ILE A 9 9.82 -3.02 10.80
C ILE A 9 8.54 -3.31 10.01
N ALA A 10 8.61 -3.36 8.68
CA ALA A 10 7.45 -3.70 7.85
C ALA A 10 6.87 -5.08 8.19
N ARG A 11 7.74 -6.09 8.39
CA ARG A 11 7.30 -7.44 8.81
C ARG A 11 6.65 -7.41 10.19
N TRP A 12 7.18 -6.63 11.12
CA TRP A 12 6.61 -6.49 12.46
C TRP A 12 5.23 -5.83 12.42
N LEU A 13 5.00 -4.85 11.54
CA LEU A 13 3.71 -4.16 11.38
C LEU A 13 2.58 -5.05 10.83
N GLU A 14 2.90 -6.21 10.23
CA GLU A 14 1.91 -7.21 9.81
C GLU A 14 1.41 -8.07 10.98
N CYS A 15 1.92 -7.87 12.20
CA CYS A 15 1.50 -8.63 13.38
C CYS A 15 0.01 -8.37 13.71
N PRO A 16 -0.85 -9.40 13.75
CA PRO A 16 -2.30 -9.23 13.97
C PRO A 16 -2.69 -8.62 15.32
N ARG A 17 -1.76 -8.59 16.28
CA ARG A 17 -1.98 -8.04 17.62
C ARG A 17 -1.79 -6.53 17.68
N LEU A 18 -1.29 -5.91 16.62
CA LEU A 18 -1.11 -4.46 16.55
C LEU A 18 -2.41 -3.77 16.18
N ASN A 19 -2.57 -2.54 16.67
CA ASN A 19 -3.72 -1.71 16.33
C ASN A 19 -3.58 -1.21 14.88
N SER A 20 -4.43 -1.70 13.98
CA SER A 20 -4.39 -1.37 12.55
C SER A 20 -4.49 0.14 12.28
N GLN A 21 -5.23 0.92 13.07
CA GLN A 21 -5.29 2.37 12.91
C GLN A 21 -3.95 3.05 13.24
N GLN A 22 -3.26 2.58 14.28
CA GLN A 22 -1.93 3.08 14.63
C GLN A 22 -0.90 2.71 13.55
N VAL A 23 -1.01 1.49 12.98
CA VAL A 23 -0.20 1.05 11.84
C VAL A 23 -0.43 1.98 10.64
N GLY A 24 -1.68 2.25 10.27
CA GLY A 24 -2.02 3.18 9.19
C GLY A 24 -1.49 4.58 9.41
N LYS A 25 -1.64 5.11 10.62
CA LYS A 25 -1.11 6.43 10.98
C LYS A 25 0.41 6.47 10.82
N TYR A 26 1.11 5.46 11.34
CA TYR A 26 2.57 5.36 11.21
C TYR A 26 3.01 5.29 9.75
N LEU A 27 2.43 4.39 8.95
CA LEU A 27 2.77 4.23 7.54
C LEU A 27 2.39 5.44 6.67
N GLY A 28 1.39 6.22 7.09
CA GLY A 28 0.95 7.44 6.42
C GLY A 28 1.91 8.63 6.61
N GLU A 29 2.84 8.58 7.57
CA GLU A 29 3.77 9.69 7.79
C GLU A 29 4.86 9.75 6.71
N LYS A 30 5.22 10.98 6.29
CA LYS A 30 6.25 11.20 5.26
C LYS A 30 7.60 10.57 5.60
N ARG A 31 7.96 10.54 6.89
CA ARG A 31 9.22 9.97 7.38
C ARG A 31 9.31 8.45 7.25
N ASN A 32 8.16 7.75 7.32
CA ASN A 32 8.11 6.27 7.28
C ASN A 32 7.84 5.73 5.86
N LYS A 33 8.10 6.54 4.82
CA LYS A 33 7.84 6.18 3.43
C LYS A 33 8.60 4.92 2.98
N SER A 34 9.80 4.71 3.51
CA SER A 34 10.61 3.53 3.22
C SER A 34 9.98 2.25 3.79
N VAL A 35 9.52 2.29 5.04
CA VAL A 35 8.78 1.19 5.69
C VAL A 35 7.47 0.88 4.97
N LEU A 36 6.71 1.89 4.54
CA LEU A 36 5.51 1.71 3.72
C LEU A 36 5.82 0.97 2.41
N ARG A 37 6.89 1.35 1.72
CA ARG A 37 7.32 0.66 0.50
C ARG A 37 7.74 -0.78 0.79
N ALA A 38 8.47 -1.03 1.87
CA ALA A 38 8.86 -2.37 2.27
C ALA A 38 7.64 -3.26 2.59
N SER A 39 6.64 -2.72 3.31
CA SER A 39 5.38 -3.44 3.60
C SER A 39 4.61 -3.78 2.32
N LEU A 40 4.50 -2.83 1.38
CA LEU A 40 3.87 -3.08 0.08
C LEU A 40 4.67 -4.06 -0.80
N ALA A 41 6.00 -4.03 -0.72
CA ALA A 41 6.87 -4.94 -1.46
C ALA A 41 6.68 -6.40 -1.02
N MET A 42 6.40 -6.63 0.27
CA MET A 42 6.08 -7.95 0.81
C MET A 42 4.73 -8.49 0.35
N LYS A 43 3.83 -7.63 -0.15
CA LYS A 43 2.51 -8.04 -0.62
C LYS A 43 2.58 -8.39 -2.11
N ASP A 44 2.07 -9.57 -2.44
CA ASP A 44 1.86 -9.97 -3.82
C ASP A 44 0.45 -9.56 -4.27
N PHE A 45 0.42 -8.81 -5.37
CA PHE A 45 -0.78 -8.31 -6.05
C PHE A 45 -0.88 -8.84 -7.49
N LYS A 46 0.03 -9.73 -7.90
CA LYS A 46 0.08 -10.24 -9.27
C LYS A 46 -1.19 -11.02 -9.60
N GLY A 47 -1.83 -10.68 -10.71
CA GLY A 47 -3.04 -11.34 -11.19
C GLY A 47 -4.30 -11.05 -10.37
N MET A 48 -4.22 -10.15 -9.38
CA MET A 48 -5.38 -9.69 -8.63
C MET A 48 -6.03 -8.49 -9.33
N HIS A 49 -7.35 -8.37 -9.21
CA HIS A 49 -8.04 -7.14 -9.64
C HIS A 49 -7.68 -5.96 -8.72
N LEU A 50 -7.81 -4.74 -9.25
CA LEU A 50 -7.43 -3.51 -8.54
C LEU A 50 -8.23 -3.34 -7.24
N ASP A 51 -9.53 -3.59 -7.28
CA ASP A 51 -10.44 -3.46 -6.13
C ASP A 51 -10.12 -4.49 -5.04
N GLU A 52 -9.83 -5.74 -5.43
CA GLU A 52 -9.41 -6.81 -4.52
C GLU A 52 -8.08 -6.47 -3.84
N SER A 53 -7.11 -6.02 -4.63
CA SER A 53 -5.79 -5.61 -4.15
C SER A 53 -5.88 -4.41 -3.21
N LEU A 54 -6.74 -3.45 -3.53
CA LEU A 54 -6.97 -2.26 -2.71
C LEU A 54 -7.62 -2.63 -1.37
N ARG A 55 -8.67 -3.46 -1.38
CA ARG A 55 -9.30 -3.96 -0.13
C ARG A 55 -8.28 -4.69 0.74
N LYS A 56 -7.44 -5.55 0.14
CA LYS A 56 -6.37 -6.26 0.84
C LYS A 56 -5.36 -5.30 1.46
N CYS A 57 -4.96 -4.24 0.74
CA CYS A 57 -4.06 -3.22 1.26
C CYS A 57 -4.66 -2.43 2.43
N LEU A 58 -5.92 -2.01 2.31
CA LEU A 58 -6.62 -1.21 3.32
C LEU A 58 -6.98 -2.01 4.57
N ALA A 59 -7.26 -3.31 4.44
CA ALA A 59 -7.56 -4.17 5.57
C ALA A 59 -6.40 -4.26 6.58
N THR A 60 -5.16 -4.29 6.10
CA THR A 60 -3.98 -4.34 6.98
C THR A 60 -3.72 -2.99 7.67
N MET A 61 -3.90 -1.88 6.96
CA MET A 61 -3.42 -0.58 7.40
C MET A 61 -4.51 0.34 7.95
N GLN A 62 -5.80 0.06 7.70
CA GLN A 62 -6.97 0.88 8.08
C GLN A 62 -6.69 2.41 8.16
N PRO A 63 -6.16 3.02 7.08
CA PRO A 63 -5.77 4.42 7.14
C PRO A 63 -6.99 5.33 7.22
N VAL A 64 -6.88 6.44 7.95
CA VAL A 64 -7.98 7.42 8.09
C VAL A 64 -8.20 8.13 6.76
N MET A 65 -9.31 7.80 6.08
CA MET A 65 -9.61 8.14 4.68
C MET A 65 -9.40 9.61 4.27
N THR A 66 -9.56 10.56 5.20
CA THR A 66 -9.49 12.00 4.92
C THR A 66 -8.12 12.64 5.20
N THR A 67 -7.13 11.85 5.62
CA THR A 67 -5.81 12.37 5.98
C THR A 67 -4.87 12.46 4.78
N SER A 68 -3.91 13.38 4.84
CA SER A 68 -2.80 13.45 3.89
C SER A 68 -1.94 12.17 3.88
N GLY A 69 -2.00 11.36 4.93
CA GLY A 69 -1.36 10.05 5.02
C GLY A 69 -2.00 9.01 4.11
N THR A 70 -3.33 8.99 4.00
CA THR A 70 -4.05 8.05 3.13
C THR A 70 -3.68 8.24 1.67
N ARG A 71 -3.63 9.50 1.19
CA ARG A 71 -3.18 9.80 -0.19
C ARG A 71 -1.76 9.29 -0.46
N ARG A 72 -0.89 9.25 0.54
CA ARG A 72 0.47 8.70 0.39
C ARG A 72 0.45 7.17 0.29
N ILE A 73 -0.36 6.52 1.12
CA ILE A 73 -0.55 5.06 1.10
C ILE A 73 -1.14 4.64 -0.25
N LEU A 74 -2.21 5.30 -0.70
CA LEU A 74 -2.85 5.03 -1.99
C LEU A 74 -1.89 5.20 -3.17
N LYS A 75 -1.11 6.30 -3.20
CA LYS A 75 -0.10 6.50 -4.26
C LYS A 75 1.01 5.44 -4.24
N ALA A 76 1.45 5.02 -3.06
CA ALA A 76 2.45 3.97 -2.94
C ALA A 76 1.89 2.61 -3.39
N PHE A 77 0.63 2.32 -3.02
CA PHE A 77 -0.11 1.14 -3.45
C PHE A 77 -0.27 1.12 -4.97
N ALA A 78 -0.77 2.19 -5.59
CA ALA A 78 -0.99 2.28 -7.03
C ALA A 78 0.30 1.97 -7.80
N ARG A 79 1.42 2.57 -7.39
CA ARG A 79 2.73 2.27 -7.98
C ARG A 79 3.09 0.78 -7.89
N ARG A 80 2.96 0.18 -6.71
CA ARG A 80 3.27 -1.23 -6.49
C ARG A 80 2.34 -2.15 -7.30
N PHE A 81 1.06 -1.80 -7.39
CA PHE A 81 0.08 -2.55 -8.17
C PHE A 81 0.43 -2.55 -9.67
N CYS A 82 0.81 -1.39 -10.24
CA CYS A 82 1.28 -1.33 -11.62
C CYS A 82 2.56 -2.14 -11.87
N GLU A 83 3.50 -2.12 -10.92
CA GLU A 83 4.73 -2.92 -10.99
C GLU A 83 4.43 -4.43 -11.01
N CYS A 84 3.42 -4.89 -10.26
CA CYS A 84 2.99 -6.29 -10.24
C CYS A 84 2.09 -6.67 -11.44
N ASN A 85 1.39 -5.70 -12.04
CA ASN A 85 0.40 -5.90 -13.09
C ASN A 85 0.62 -4.92 -14.26
N PRO A 86 1.74 -5.04 -15.01
CA PRO A 86 2.08 -4.09 -16.07
C PRO A 86 1.08 -4.07 -17.23
N THR A 87 0.35 -5.17 -17.46
CA THR A 87 -0.66 -5.27 -18.53
C THR A 87 -2.02 -4.70 -18.13
N TYR A 88 -2.30 -4.51 -16.83
CA TYR A 88 -3.61 -4.06 -16.33
C TYR A 88 -4.03 -2.71 -16.94
N PHE A 89 -3.09 -1.76 -17.02
CA PHE A 89 -3.33 -0.44 -17.62
C PHE A 89 -3.18 -0.44 -19.14
N CYS A 90 -2.53 -1.44 -19.72
CA CYS A 90 -2.39 -1.62 -21.17
C CYS A 90 -3.67 -2.20 -21.80
N GLU A 91 -4.49 -2.91 -21.03
CA GLU A 91 -5.78 -3.46 -21.49
C GLU A 91 -6.95 -2.51 -21.18
N GLN A 92 -6.80 -1.58 -20.23
CA GLN A 92 -7.84 -0.65 -19.77
C GLN A 92 -7.53 0.82 -20.13
N VAL A 93 -6.91 1.04 -21.30
CA VAL A 93 -6.28 2.32 -21.73
C VAL A 93 -7.20 3.55 -21.63
N ASP A 94 -8.53 3.36 -21.65
CA ASP A 94 -9.49 4.46 -21.55
C ASP A 94 -9.90 4.87 -20.12
N GLU A 95 -9.83 3.97 -19.12
CA GLU A 95 -10.33 4.22 -17.74
C GLU A 95 -9.21 4.29 -16.68
N ALA A 96 -8.08 3.65 -16.97
CA ALA A 96 -7.07 3.37 -15.97
C ALA A 96 -6.17 4.61 -15.68
N ALA A 97 -6.07 5.55 -16.63
CA ALA A 97 -5.36 6.81 -16.47
C ALA A 97 -6.07 7.75 -15.47
N GLU A 98 -7.41 7.81 -15.49
CA GLU A 98 -8.19 8.61 -14.54
C GLU A 98 -8.19 7.99 -13.15
N THR A 99 -8.33 6.66 -13.05
CA THR A 99 -8.38 5.94 -11.77
C THR A 99 -7.05 6.01 -11.01
N ALA A 100 -5.91 5.98 -11.71
CA ALA A 100 -4.60 6.14 -11.08
C ALA A 100 -4.31 7.57 -10.59
N TYR A 101 -4.95 8.58 -11.20
CA TYR A 101 -4.80 10.00 -10.83
C TYR A 101 -5.76 10.46 -9.74
N LEU A 102 -6.91 9.79 -9.58
CA LEU A 102 -7.95 10.13 -8.62
C LEU A 102 -7.79 9.46 -7.23
N LEU A 103 -6.77 8.62 -7.03
CA LEU A 103 -6.33 8.09 -5.72
C LEU A 103 -5.17 8.91 -5.12
#